data_AF-A0A937TMS1-F1
#
_entry.id   AF-A0A937TMS1-F1
#
_cell.length_a   1.000
_cell.length_b   1.000
_cell.length_c   1.000
_cell.angle_alpha   90.00
_cell.angle_beta   90.00
_cell.angle_gamma   90.00
#
_symmetry.space_group_name_H-M   'P 1'
#
loop_
_entity.id
_entity.type
_entity.pdbx_description
1 polymer ?
#
loop_
_entity_poly.entity_id
_entity_poly.type
_entity_poly.pdbx_seq_one_letter_code
_entity_poly.pdbx_strand_id
1 'polypeptide(L)' 'MKLQKKYVPDFICYDKIIVEIKALCQLNSDNESQILNYLKTTGFKVGILVNFGESSLKYKRFVY' A
#
# COMPACT_ATOMS: atom_id res chain seq x y z
N MET A 1 4.44 -13.90 16.62
CA MET A 1 4.33 -12.44 16.83
C MET A 1 3.07 -11.97 16.09
N LYS A 2 1.95 -11.71 16.78
CA LYS A 2 0.69 -11.28 16.14
C LYS A 2 0.76 -9.76 15.92
N LEU A 3 0.59 -9.32 14.68
CA LEU A 3 0.34 -7.91 14.35
C LEU A 3 -0.98 -7.49 15.03
N GLN A 4 -0.92 -6.60 16.03
CA GLN A 4 -2.09 -6.12 16.78
C GLN A 4 -2.98 -5.16 15.96
N LYS A 5 -2.51 -4.66 14.82
CA LYS A 5 -3.34 -3.87 13.90
C LYS A 5 -3.84 -4.76 12.77
N LYS A 6 -5.15 -5.03 12.77
CA LYS A 6 -5.89 -5.34 11.54
C LYS A 6 -5.86 -4.07 10.69
N TYR A 7 -4.84 -3.94 9.86
CA TYR A 7 -4.75 -2.81 8.98
C TYR A 7 -5.55 -3.15 7.71
N VAL A 8 -6.49 -2.27 7.39
CA VAL A 8 -7.43 -2.39 6.27
C VAL A 8 -6.91 -1.44 5.19
N PRO A 9 -6.67 -1.90 3.96
CA PRO A 9 -6.28 -1.01 2.88
C PRO A 9 -7.37 0.03 2.62
N ASP A 10 -6.98 1.24 2.23
CA ASP A 10 -7.96 2.32 1.98
C ASP A 10 -8.98 1.94 0.91
N PHE A 11 -8.51 1.30 -0.16
CA PHE A 11 -9.38 0.76 -1.20
C PHE A 11 -8.93 -0.61 -1.70
N ILE A 12 -9.93 -1.41 -2.07
CA ILE A 12 -9.78 -2.57 -2.93
C ILE A 12 -10.55 -2.27 -4.21
N CYS A 13 -9.84 -2.05 -5.30
CA CYS A 13 -10.41 -1.76 -6.60
C CYS A 13 -10.53 -3.03 -7.43
N TYR A 14 -11.66 -3.19 -8.14
CA TYR A 14 -11.94 -4.32 -9.02
C TYR A 14 -11.73 -5.69 -8.36
N ASP A 15 -11.93 -5.78 -7.03
CA ASP A 15 -11.73 -6.97 -6.19
C ASP A 15 -10.33 -7.62 -6.32
N LYS A 16 -9.33 -6.89 -6.81
CA LYS A 16 -8.01 -7.45 -7.17
C LYS A 16 -6.82 -6.51 -6.94
N ILE A 17 -7.07 -5.22 -6.77
CA ILE A 17 -6.02 -4.18 -6.68
C ILE A 17 -6.13 -3.49 -5.33
N ILE A 18 -5.07 -3.57 -4.53
CA ILE A 18 -4.96 -2.76 -3.30
C ILE A 18 -4.51 -1.36 -3.68
N VAL A 19 -5.21 -0.33 -3.19
CA VAL A 19 -4.77 1.07 -3.30
C VAL A 19 -4.67 1.65 -1.89
N GLU A 20 -3.52 2.24 -1.62
CA GLU A 20 -3.17 2.81 -0.33
C GLU A 20 -2.75 4.27 -0.51
N ILE A 21 -3.31 5.16 0.31
CA ILE A 21 -3.09 6.60 0.26
C ILE A 21 -2.28 7.05 1.48
N LYS A 22 -1.26 7.86 1.24
CA LYS A 22 -0.44 8.52 2.25
C LYS A 22 -0.40 10.03 2.02
N ALA A 23 -0.12 10.77 3.09
CA ALA A 23 0.17 12.19 3.06
C ALA A 23 1.43 12.47 3.88
N LEU A 24 2.56 11.89 3.45
CA LEU A 24 3.86 11.96 4.13
C LEU A 24 4.83 12.83 3.35
N CYS A 25 5.78 13.48 4.04
CA CYS A 25 6.85 14.24 3.39
C CYS A 25 7.72 13.36 2.47
N GLN A 26 7.81 12.06 2.75
CA GLN A 26 8.47 11.08 1.90
C GLN A 26 7.95 9.67 2.22
N LEU A 27 7.82 8.82 1.20
CA LEU A 27 7.63 7.38 1.39
C LEU A 27 8.90 6.71 1.91
N ASN A 28 8.73 5.70 2.75
CA ASN A 28 9.84 4.88 3.28
C ASN A 28 9.60 3.38 3.05
N SER A 29 10.60 2.55 3.35
CA SER A 29 10.58 1.10 3.17
C SER A 29 9.47 0.38 3.94
N ASP A 30 9.01 0.92 5.07
CA ASP A 30 7.94 0.32 5.87
C ASP A 30 6.60 0.42 5.13
N ASN A 31 6.35 1.55 4.46
CA ASN A 31 5.16 1.73 3.62
C ASN A 31 5.13 0.71 2.46
N GLU A 32 6.29 0.42 1.87
CA GLU A 32 6.41 -0.56 0.78
C GLU A 32 6.24 -1.99 1.28
N SER A 33 6.92 -2.32 2.39
CA SER A 33 6.83 -3.63 3.04
C SER A 33 5.41 -3.94 3.47
N GLN A 34 4.65 -2.92 3.89
CA GLN A 34 3.24 -3.03 4.20
C GLN A 34 2.42 -3.49 2.99
N ILE A 35 2.54 -2.85 1.83
CA ILE A 35 1.84 -3.29 0.61
C ILE A 35 2.24 -4.71 0.23
N LEU A 36 3.53 -5.04 0.26
CA LEU A 36 4.00 -6.39 -0.10
C LEU A 36 3.40 -7.46 0.81
N ASN A 37 3.29 -7.18 2.11
CA ASN A 37 2.62 -8.08 3.06
C ASN A 37 1.14 -8.26 2.72
N TYR A 38 0.45 -7.22 2.26
CA TYR A 38 -0.92 -7.37 1.78
C TYR A 38 -1.05 -8.23 0.55
N LEU A 39 -0.22 -7.98 -0.47
CA LEU A 39 -0.25 -8.78 -1.70
C LEU A 39 -0.02 -10.26 -1.36
N LYS A 40 0.96 -10.55 -0.50
CA LYS A 40 1.24 -11.90 -0.03
C LYS A 40 0.10 -12.55 0.76
N THR A 41 -0.55 -11.81 1.66
CA THR A 41 -1.58 -12.37 2.56
C THR A 41 -2.97 -12.46 1.94
N THR A 42 -3.30 -11.57 1.01
CA THR A 42 -4.58 -11.55 0.30
C THR A 42 -4.58 -12.39 -0.97
N GLY A 43 -3.39 -12.69 -1.52
CA GLY A 43 -3.24 -13.34 -2.83
C GLY A 43 -3.44 -12.39 -4.01
N PHE A 44 -3.65 -11.09 -3.77
CA PHE A 44 -3.68 -10.09 -4.83
C PHE A 44 -2.29 -9.85 -5.40
N LYS A 45 -2.24 -9.55 -6.71
CA LYS A 45 -0.97 -9.41 -7.44
C LYS A 45 -0.53 -7.97 -7.62
N VAL A 46 -1.43 -7.00 -7.46
CA VAL A 46 -1.17 -5.59 -7.76
C VAL A 46 -1.51 -4.72 -6.56
N GLY A 47 -0.54 -3.89 -6.17
CA GLY A 47 -0.70 -2.85 -5.15
C GLY A 47 -0.26 -1.49 -5.70
N ILE A 48 -0.98 -0.44 -5.32
CA ILE A 48 -0.64 0.95 -5.66
C ILE A 48 -0.51 1.73 -4.35
N LEU A 49 0.67 2.32 -4.13
CA LEU A 49 0.93 3.26 -3.05
C LEU A 49 0.94 4.67 -3.62
N VAL A 50 0.10 5.56 -3.12
CA VAL A 50 0.00 6.95 -3.57
C VAL A 50 0.34 7.87 -2.40
N ASN A 51 1.22 8.86 -2.62
CA ASN A 51 1.60 9.87 -1.64
C ASN A 51 1.22 11.28 -2.11
N PHE A 52 0.38 11.95 -1.33
CA PHE A 52 -0.06 13.33 -1.53
C PHE A 52 0.66 14.34 -0.62
N GLY A 53 1.59 13.89 0.23
CA GLY A 53 2.28 14.77 1.20
C GLY A 53 3.55 15.44 0.67
N GLU A 54 3.91 15.18 -0.60
CA GLU A 54 5.04 15.80 -1.28
C GLU A 54 4.57 16.98 -2.16
N SER A 55 5.52 17.77 -2.68
CA SER A 55 5.25 18.90 -3.59
C SER A 55 4.52 18.50 -4.89
N SER A 56 4.49 17.21 -5.20
CA SER A 56 3.78 16.61 -6.32
C SER A 56 3.31 15.21 -5.94
N LEU A 57 2.31 14.71 -6.67
CA LEU A 57 1.82 13.34 -6.48
C LEU A 57 2.94 12.34 -6.77
N LYS A 58 3.30 11.53 -5.77
CA LYS A 58 4.17 10.36 -5.96
C LYS A 58 3.36 9.10 -5.89
N TYR A 59 3.70 8.11 -6.70
CA TYR A 59 3.09 6.80 -6.60
C TYR A 59 4.08 5.68 -6.94
N LYS A 60 3.84 4.49 -6.38
CA LYS A 60 4.56 3.27 -6.68
C LYS A 60 3.58 2.15 -6.99
N ARG A 61 3.90 1.35 -8.01
CA ARG A 61 3.15 0.15 -8.39
C ARG A 61 3.97 -1.08 -8.04
N PHE A 62 3.35 -2.01 -7.33
CA PHE A 62 3.95 -3.28 -6.93
C PHE A 62 3.32 -4.42 -7.71
N VAL A 63 4.13 -5.42 -8.06
CA VAL A 63 3.71 -6.68 -8.66
C VAL A 63 4.32 -7.82 -7.86
N TYR A 64 3.48 -8.74 -7.39
CA TYR A 64 3.85 -9.92 -6.60
C TYR A 64 3.46 -11.21 -7.33
#